data_AF-A0A821QIJ2-F1
#
_entry.id   AF-A0A821QIJ2-F1
#
_cell.length_a   1.000
_cell.length_b   1.000
_cell.length_c   1.000
_cell.angle_alpha   90.00
_cell.angle_beta   90.00
_cell.angle_gamma   90.00
#
_symmetry.space_group_name_H-M   'P 1'
#
loop_
_entity.id
_entity.type
_entity.pdbx_description
1 polymer ?
#
loop_
_entity_poly.entity_id
_entity_poly.type
_entity_poly.pdbx_seq_one_letter_code
_entity_poly.pdbx_strand_id
1 'polypeptide(L)'
;MRKLAPTGIAAAEIDGMTIHSFLGEQRNSGKPCTIKPGDSKLEKEWRPVEYLLIDEMSMVGLTLLGKLNRIICSAKHVDPQVPFGGVNVIFFGDYLQYRPVYDSPLHTDFSLPSKKRQGKLPS
;
A
#
# COMPACT_ATOMS: atom_id res chain seq x y z
N MET A 1 -1.93 -12.10 11.06
CA MET A 1 -1.35 -10.76 10.79
C MET A 1 -0.48 -10.82 9.56
N ARG A 2 -0.51 -9.79 8.70
CA ARG A 2 0.36 -9.64 7.52
C ARG A 2 1.42 -8.57 7.80
N LYS A 3 2.66 -8.78 7.35
CA LYS A 3 3.79 -7.87 7.56
C LYS A 3 4.42 -7.51 6.22
N LEU A 4 4.52 -6.23 5.92
CA LEU A 4 5.07 -5.71 4.67
C LEU A 4 6.11 -4.62 4.93
N ALA A 5 7.08 -4.49 4.03
CA ALA A 5 8.03 -3.38 4.02
C ALA A 5 8.39 -2.98 2.58
N PRO A 6 8.90 -1.76 2.31
CA PRO A 6 9.29 -1.32 0.99
C PRO A 6 10.60 -1.97 0.48
N THR A 7 11.52 -2.33 1.38
CA THR A 7 12.84 -2.90 1.04
C THR A 7 12.97 -4.35 1.50
N GLY A 8 13.87 -5.11 0.84
CA GLY A 8 14.13 -6.50 1.18
C GLY A 8 14.73 -6.70 2.57
N ILE A 9 15.61 -5.79 2.99
CA ILE A 9 16.25 -5.84 4.32
C ILE A 9 15.21 -5.61 5.41
N ALA A 10 14.40 -4.54 5.32
CA ALA A 10 13.35 -4.27 6.30
C ALA A 10 12.28 -5.38 6.32
N ALA A 11 11.92 -5.93 5.16
CA ALA A 11 11.00 -7.06 5.09
C ALA A 11 11.56 -8.31 5.79
N ALA A 12 12.86 -8.60 5.64
CA ALA A 12 13.51 -9.72 6.31
C ALA A 12 13.56 -9.52 7.83
N GLU A 13 13.84 -8.31 8.31
CA GLU A 13 13.92 -7.99 9.74
C GLU A 13 12.61 -8.27 10.49
N ILE A 14 11.47 -8.00 9.85
CA ILE A 14 10.15 -8.25 10.43
C ILE A 14 9.58 -9.62 10.06
N ASP A 15 10.34 -10.55 9.49
CA ASP A 15 9.86 -11.82 8.93
C ASP A 15 8.62 -11.63 8.02
N GLY A 16 8.69 -10.63 7.16
CA GLY A 16 7.64 -10.20 6.25
C GLY A 16 8.03 -10.38 4.77
N MET A 17 7.36 -9.64 3.91
CA MET A 17 7.66 -9.61 2.48
C MET A 17 7.64 -8.18 1.96
N THR A 18 8.29 -7.93 0.82
CA THR A 18 8.25 -6.58 0.26
C THR A 18 6.86 -6.28 -0.32
N ILE A 19 6.43 -5.01 -0.25
CA ILE A 19 5.18 -4.56 -0.89
C ILE A 19 5.23 -4.87 -2.40
N HIS A 20 6.38 -4.68 -3.03
CA HIS A 20 6.55 -4.95 -4.46
C HIS A 20 6.43 -6.43 -4.81
N SER A 21 7.00 -7.34 -4.02
CA SER A 21 6.83 -8.79 -4.18
C SER A 21 5.36 -9.17 -4.08
N PHE A 22 4.65 -8.62 -3.08
CA PHE A 22 3.22 -8.84 -2.91
C PHE A 22 2.41 -8.38 -4.14
N LEU A 23 2.63 -7.14 -4.60
CA LEU A 23 1.90 -6.59 -5.76
C LEU A 23 2.24 -7.33 -7.06
N GLY A 24 3.49 -7.77 -7.23
CA GLY A 24 3.95 -8.52 -8.40
C GLY A 24 3.31 -9.90 -8.50
N GLU A 25 3.13 -10.58 -7.37
CA GLU A 25 2.41 -11.87 -7.31
C GLU A 25 0.96 -11.73 -7.80
N GLN A 26 0.31 -10.59 -7.48
CA GLN A 26 -1.06 -10.35 -7.91
C GLN A 26 -1.18 -9.99 -9.41
N ARG A 27 -0.15 -9.39 -10.01
CA ARG A 27 -0.14 -9.06 -11.45
C ARG A 27 -0.17 -10.30 -12.35
N ASN A 28 0.43 -11.40 -11.91
CA ASN A 28 0.48 -12.65 -12.68
C ASN A 28 -0.82 -13.47 -12.62
N SER A 29 -1.80 -13.04 -11.82
CA SER A 29 -3.12 -13.69 -11.73
C SER A 29 -4.06 -13.33 -12.89
N GLY A 30 -3.57 -12.55 -13.89
CA GLY A 30 -4.33 -11.99 -15.00
C GLY A 30 -4.75 -12.98 -16.11
N LYS A 31 -5.43 -14.07 -15.76
CA LYS A 31 -6.32 -14.76 -16.72
C LYS A 31 -7.77 -14.51 -16.28
N PRO A 32 -8.65 -14.01 -17.16
CA PRO A 32 -10.07 -13.90 -16.87
C PRO A 32 -10.67 -15.31 -16.90
N CYS A 33 -10.45 -16.07 -15.84
CA CYS A 33 -11.30 -17.22 -15.55
C CYS A 33 -12.50 -16.68 -14.77
N THR A 34 -13.66 -17.29 -14.97
CA THR A 34 -14.88 -17.04 -14.20
C THR A 34 -14.65 -17.51 -12.76
N ILE A 35 -13.83 -16.76 -12.00
CA ILE A 35 -13.49 -17.06 -10.61
C ILE A 35 -14.71 -16.67 -9.79
N LYS A 36 -15.29 -17.64 -9.08
CA LYS A 36 -16.35 -17.37 -8.12
C LYS A 36 -15.80 -16.44 -7.03
N PRO A 37 -16.55 -15.43 -6.58
CA PRO A 37 -16.20 -14.66 -5.39
C PRO A 37 -15.92 -15.60 -4.21
N GLY A 38 -14.73 -15.51 -3.65
CA GLY A 38 -14.26 -16.33 -2.53
C GLY A 38 -13.21 -17.40 -2.86
N ASP A 39 -12.89 -17.63 -4.14
CA ASP A 39 -12.00 -18.70 -4.59
C ASP A 39 -10.62 -18.26 -5.10
N SER A 40 -10.38 -16.96 -5.27
CA SER A 40 -9.07 -16.51 -5.73
C SER A 40 -7.99 -16.77 -4.67
N LYS A 41 -6.75 -17.01 -5.12
CA LYS A 41 -5.60 -17.18 -4.23
C LYS A 41 -5.51 -16.00 -3.25
N LEU A 42 -5.67 -14.79 -3.78
CA LEU A 42 -5.66 -13.54 -3.03
C LEU A 42 -6.74 -13.49 -1.94
N GLU A 43 -7.98 -13.85 -2.25
CA GLU A 43 -9.06 -13.87 -1.26
C GLU A 43 -8.80 -14.89 -0.16
N LYS A 44 -8.31 -16.08 -0.49
CA LYS A 44 -7.94 -17.10 0.51
C LYS A 44 -6.83 -16.62 1.42
N GLU A 45 -5.86 -15.90 0.86
CA GLU A 45 -4.71 -15.36 1.57
C GLU A 45 -5.07 -14.20 2.50
N TRP A 46 -6.02 -13.35 2.10
CA TRP A 46 -6.43 -12.17 2.85
C TRP A 46 -7.65 -12.38 3.74
N ARG A 47 -8.49 -13.40 3.48
CA ARG A 47 -9.64 -13.74 4.34
C ARG A 47 -9.26 -13.79 5.83
N PRO A 48 -8.19 -14.50 6.26
CA PRO A 48 -7.82 -14.57 7.68
C PRO A 48 -7.01 -13.37 8.20
N VAL A 49 -6.70 -12.37 7.36
CA VAL A 49 -5.86 -11.23 7.76
C VAL A 49 -6.72 -10.17 8.45
N GLU A 50 -6.50 -9.97 9.75
CA GLU A 50 -7.16 -8.92 10.55
C GLU A 50 -6.26 -7.69 10.78
N TYR A 51 -4.94 -7.89 10.74
CA TYR A 51 -3.94 -6.86 10.98
C TYR A 51 -2.91 -6.83 9.85
N LEU A 52 -2.58 -5.63 9.40
CA LEU A 52 -1.52 -5.33 8.44
C LEU A 52 -0.48 -4.41 9.07
N LEU A 53 0.73 -4.90 9.20
CA LEU A 53 1.91 -4.14 9.62
C LEU A 53 2.65 -3.65 8.37
N ILE A 54 2.93 -2.35 8.28
CA ILE A 54 3.82 -1.79 7.26
C ILE A 54 4.97 -1.07 7.94
N ASP A 55 6.17 -1.61 7.78
CA ASP A 55 7.40 -1.00 8.27
C ASP A 55 8.03 -0.09 7.21
N GLU A 56 8.89 0.84 7.66
CA GLU A 56 9.54 1.87 6.83
C GLU A 56 8.56 2.69 5.98
N MET A 57 7.45 3.12 6.61
CA MET A 57 6.39 3.88 5.96
C MET A 57 6.87 5.21 5.34
N SER A 58 8.00 5.73 5.81
CA SER A 58 8.66 6.91 5.25
C SER A 58 9.06 6.75 3.77
N MET A 59 9.38 5.53 3.36
CA MET A 59 9.74 5.19 1.99
C MET A 59 8.55 4.76 1.13
N VAL A 60 7.34 4.65 1.71
CA VAL A 60 6.13 4.22 1.01
C VAL A 60 5.38 5.44 0.49
N GLY A 61 5.31 5.56 -0.84
CA GLY A 61 4.59 6.65 -1.49
C GLY A 61 3.09 6.39 -1.65
N LEU A 62 2.33 7.47 -1.88
CA LEU A 62 0.87 7.44 -2.02
C LEU A 62 0.39 6.54 -3.17
N THR A 63 1.14 6.46 -4.28
CA THR A 63 0.77 5.61 -5.41
C THR A 63 0.89 4.14 -5.03
N LEU A 64 1.96 3.77 -4.32
CA LEU A 64 2.17 2.41 -3.85
C LEU A 64 1.10 2.02 -2.80
N LEU A 65 0.83 2.91 -1.85
CA LEU A 65 -0.18 2.73 -0.82
C LEU A 65 -1.59 2.58 -1.42
N GLY A 66 -1.95 3.39 -2.41
CA GLY A 66 -3.23 3.30 -3.10
C GLY A 66 -3.43 2.00 -3.89
N LYS A 67 -2.35 1.49 -4.51
CA LYS A 67 -2.38 0.16 -5.17
C LYS A 67 -2.60 -0.95 -4.16
N LEU A 68 -1.91 -0.89 -3.02
CA LEU A 68 -2.07 -1.84 -1.92
C LEU A 68 -3.51 -1.82 -1.39
N ASN A 69 -4.07 -0.64 -1.12
CA ASN A 69 -5.47 -0.48 -0.69
C ASN A 69 -6.44 -1.18 -1.65
N ARG A 70 -6.34 -0.89 -2.96
CA ARG A 70 -7.24 -1.46 -3.97
C ARG A 70 -7.19 -2.98 -4.02
N ILE A 71 -6.00 -3.57 -3.93
CA ILE A 71 -5.84 -5.03 -3.94
C ILE A 71 -6.45 -5.65 -2.69
N ILE A 72 -6.25 -5.05 -1.51
CA ILE A 72 -6.82 -5.57 -0.26
C ILE A 72 -8.35 -5.46 -0.28
N CYS A 73 -8.90 -4.32 -0.70
CA CYS A 73 -10.35 -4.14 -0.88
C CYS A 73 -10.92 -5.19 -1.85
N SER A 74 -10.24 -5.43 -2.97
CA SER A 74 -10.63 -6.47 -3.92
C SER A 74 -10.59 -7.86 -3.29
N ALA A 75 -9.55 -8.17 -2.50
CA ALA A 75 -9.40 -9.46 -1.81
C ALA A 75 -10.48 -9.70 -0.74
N LYS A 76 -10.93 -8.63 -0.09
CA LYS A 76 -11.94 -8.65 0.97
C LYS A 76 -13.36 -8.49 0.44
N HIS A 77 -13.55 -8.20 -0.86
CA HIS A 77 -14.83 -7.82 -1.48
C HIS A 77 -15.49 -6.62 -0.78
N VAL A 78 -14.69 -5.61 -0.44
CA VAL A 78 -15.13 -4.38 0.22
C VAL A 78 -14.92 -3.20 -0.73
N ASP A 79 -15.76 -2.17 -0.60
CA ASP A 79 -15.63 -0.92 -1.35
C ASP A 79 -14.21 -0.33 -1.19
N PRO A 80 -13.53 0.10 -2.28
CA PRO A 80 -12.23 0.77 -2.22
C PRO A 80 -12.16 2.04 -1.35
N GLN A 81 -13.30 2.65 -1.02
CA GLN A 81 -13.43 3.78 -0.09
C GLN A 81 -13.25 3.37 1.37
N VAL A 82 -13.47 2.08 1.71
CA VAL A 82 -13.14 1.57 3.04
C VAL A 82 -11.63 1.33 3.07
N PRO A 83 -10.87 2.06 3.89
CA PRO A 83 -9.42 1.91 3.93
C PRO A 83 -9.03 0.46 4.23
N PHE A 84 -8.18 -0.08 3.37
CA PHE A 84 -7.62 -1.44 3.42
C PHE A 84 -8.68 -2.52 3.62
N GLY A 85 -9.90 -2.33 3.09
CA GLY A 85 -10.99 -3.29 3.21
C GLY A 85 -11.39 -3.60 4.66
N GLY A 86 -11.18 -2.66 5.58
CA GLY A 86 -11.50 -2.82 7.00
C GLY A 86 -10.43 -3.57 7.81
N VAL A 87 -9.26 -3.86 7.23
CA VAL A 87 -8.13 -4.44 7.96
C VAL A 87 -7.52 -3.38 8.88
N ASN A 88 -7.18 -3.76 10.11
CA ASN A 88 -6.47 -2.88 11.04
C ASN A 88 -5.04 -2.67 10.54
N VAL A 89 -4.67 -1.44 10.21
CA VAL A 89 -3.34 -1.13 9.66
C VAL A 89 -2.49 -0.41 10.70
N ILE A 90 -1.26 -0.89 10.88
CA ILE A 90 -0.27 -0.28 11.76
C ILE A 90 0.94 0.11 10.91
N PHE A 91 1.24 1.41 10.90
CA PHE A 91 2.39 1.98 10.20
C PHE A 91 3.54 2.23 11.17
N PHE A 92 4.75 1.82 10.78
CA PHE A 92 6.00 2.10 11.50
C PHE A 92 7.02 2.73 10.56
N GLY A 93 8.01 3.39 11.13
CA GLY A 93 9.12 4.01 10.41
C GLY A 93 9.38 5.44 10.87
N ASP A 94 10.54 5.94 10.47
CA ASP A 94 10.98 7.30 10.75
C ASP A 94 10.92 8.15 9.47
N TYR A 95 10.01 9.12 9.48
CA TYR A 95 9.77 10.02 8.36
C TYR A 95 10.92 10.99 8.07
N LEU A 96 11.90 11.12 8.98
CA LEU A 96 13.05 12.00 8.81
C LEU A 96 14.24 11.33 8.12
N GLN A 97 14.23 10.00 7.96
CA GLN A 97 15.35 9.26 7.36
C GLN A 97 15.33 9.31 5.84
N TYR A 98 14.29 8.71 5.23
CA TYR A 98 14.21 8.56 3.78
C TYR A 98 12.80 8.84 3.26
N ARG A 99 12.71 9.52 2.12
CA ARG A 99 11.46 9.77 1.40
C ARG A 99 11.19 8.72 0.34
N PRO A 100 9.91 8.56 -0.09
CA PRO A 100 9.63 7.68 -1.21
C PRO A 100 10.33 8.17 -2.48
N VAL A 101 10.93 7.24 -3.20
CA VAL A 101 11.66 7.51 -4.44
C VAL A 101 10.67 7.60 -5.60
N TYR A 102 10.64 8.73 -6.31
CA TYR A 102 9.71 9.02 -7.42
C TYR A 102 8.21 8.95 -7.09
N ASP A 103 7.82 9.08 -5.82
CA ASP A 103 6.41 9.10 -5.41
C ASP A 103 6.19 10.19 -4.34
N SER A 104 4.94 10.53 -4.06
CA SER A 104 4.60 11.55 -3.06
C SER A 104 4.56 10.94 -1.66
N PRO A 105 5.19 11.56 -0.63
CA PRO A 105 5.09 11.09 0.75
C PRO A 105 3.68 11.29 1.32
N LEU A 106 3.31 10.47 2.30
CA LEU A 106 2.05 10.60 3.01
C LEU A 106 1.98 11.88 3.87
N HIS A 107 3.12 12.31 4.40
CA HIS A 107 3.25 13.54 5.18
C HIS A 107 3.96 14.60 4.33
N THR A 108 3.53 15.84 4.47
CA THR A 108 4.28 17.00 4.00
C THR A 108 5.09 17.56 5.17
N ASP A 109 6.34 17.94 4.93
CA ASP A 109 7.10 18.71 5.92
C ASP A 109 6.31 19.94 6.37
N PHE A 110 6.17 20.12 7.68
CA PHE A 110 5.64 21.36 8.25
C PHE A 110 6.55 22.57 7.98
N SER A 111 7.79 22.36 7.53
CA SER A 111 8.83 23.38 7.33
C SER A 111 8.94 23.92 5.89
N LEU A 112 8.17 23.41 4.93
CA LEU A 112 8.17 23.95 3.57
C LEU A 112 6.89 24.76 3.32
N PRO A 113 6.98 26.08 3.03
CA PRO A 113 5.80 26.87 2.71
C PRO A 113 5.09 26.26 1.50
N SER A 114 3.78 26.05 1.63
CA SER A 114 2.94 25.49 0.58
C SER A 114 3.19 26.24 -0.73
N LYS A 115 3.70 25.53 -1.74
CA LYS A 115 3.89 26.09 -3.08
C LYS A 115 2.51 26.46 -3.60
N LYS A 116 2.14 27.75 -3.51
CA LYS A 116 0.90 28.26 -4.11
C LYS A 116 0.90 27.83 -5.57
N ARG A 117 -0.11 27.05 -5.97
CA ARG A 117 -0.40 26.83 -7.39
C ARG A 117 -0.67 28.21 -7.99
N GLN A 118 0.30 28.77 -8.71
CA GLN A 118 0.05 29.93 -9.56
C GLN A 118 -0.89 29.47 -10.67
N GLY A 119 -2.18 29.75 -10.48
CA GLY A 119 -3.15 29.72 -11.56
C GLY A 119 -2.75 30.75 -12.59
N LYS A 120 -2.36 30.28 -13.78
CA LYS A 120 -2.22 31.13 -14.96
C LYS A 120 -3.64 31.49 -15.38
N LEU A 121 -4.02 32.75 -15.21
CA LEU A 121 -5.29 33.28 -15.72
C LEU A 121 -5.21 33.25 -17.27
N PRO A 122 -6.20 32.69 -17.98
CA PRO A 122 -6.21 32.76 -19.43
C PRO A 122 -6.44 34.20 -19.88
N SER A 123 -5.60 34.65 -20.81
CA SER A 123 -5.70 35.90 -21.57
C SER A 123 -6.83 35.85 -22.59
#